data_AF-A0A4Y3KZ55-F1
#
_entry.id   AF-A0A4Y3KZ55-F1
#
_cell.length_a   1.000
_cell.length_b   1.000
_cell.length_c   1.000
_cell.angle_alpha   90.00
_cell.angle_beta   90.00
_cell.angle_gamma   90.00
#
_symmetry.space_group_name_H-M   'P 1'
#
loop_
_entity.id
_entity.type
_entity.pdbx_description
1 polymer ?
#
loop_
_entity_poly.entity_id
_entity_poly.type
_entity_poly.pdbx_seq_one_letter_code
_entity_poly.pdbx_strand_id
1 'polypeptide(L)'
;MLLGRRAGALLTGALALALTAGCTGAGRPAEGTPSASTTPEVTSTPTATPTGAPGTGATTEPLPSAAPGDPASPPVAGDGRAVVEVTISFAGWQAEASAVEVSGFVPVVESDGLCRLVLSSAAGEVAVEQAATPDASTTSCGWLSVPAGELSTGTWTAVLSYTSGASVASSTPVPVEVP
;
A
#
# COMPACT_ATOMS: atom_id res chain seq x y z
N MET A 1 14.86 1.43 43.45
CA MET A 1 15.26 0.15 44.07
C MET A 1 14.01 -0.53 44.62
N LEU A 2 13.50 -1.55 43.94
CA LEU A 2 13.00 -2.79 44.56
C LEU A 2 12.76 -3.79 43.42
N LEU A 3 13.52 -4.88 43.47
CA LEU A 3 13.57 -5.99 42.52
C LEU A 3 12.28 -6.82 42.58
N GLY A 4 11.53 -6.88 41.48
CA GLY A 4 10.48 -7.86 41.26
C GLY A 4 11.02 -9.09 40.52
N ARG A 5 11.52 -10.09 41.25
CA ARG A 5 11.90 -11.41 40.72
C ARG A 5 10.66 -12.31 40.61
N ARG A 6 10.34 -12.79 39.40
CA ARG A 6 9.61 -14.04 39.12
C ARG A 6 10.21 -14.59 37.80
N ALA A 7 11.10 -15.58 37.78
CA ALA A 7 10.85 -17.03 37.96
C ALA A 7 9.50 -17.41 37.32
N GLY A 8 9.39 -18.14 36.22
CA GLY A 8 10.27 -19.10 35.55
C GLY A 8 9.36 -20.26 35.13
N ALA A 9 9.31 -20.61 33.85
CA ALA A 9 8.84 -21.92 33.37
C ALA A 9 9.13 -22.04 31.88
N LEU A 10 10.17 -22.81 31.57
CA LEU A 10 10.41 -23.42 30.26
C LEU A 10 9.28 -24.41 29.99
N LEU A 11 8.58 -24.27 28.86
CA LEU A 11 7.72 -25.32 28.30
C LEU A 11 8.25 -25.66 26.92
N THR A 12 9.19 -26.60 26.91
CA THR A 12 9.59 -27.42 25.77
C THR A 12 8.40 -28.29 25.34
N GLY A 13 7.75 -27.92 24.25
CA GLY A 13 6.74 -28.74 23.58
C GLY A 13 7.22 -29.14 22.20
N ALA A 14 8.01 -30.22 22.11
CA ALA A 14 8.31 -30.90 20.87
C ALA A 14 7.05 -31.66 20.42
N LEU A 15 6.37 -31.19 19.37
CA LEU A 15 5.27 -31.91 18.76
C LEU A 15 5.65 -32.38 17.36
N ALA A 16 5.45 -33.68 17.17
CA ALA A 16 6.04 -34.52 16.16
C ALA A 16 5.61 -34.19 14.73
N LEU A 17 6.56 -34.40 13.81
CA LEU A 17 6.33 -34.47 12.38
C LEU A 17 5.37 -35.62 12.04
N ALA A 18 4.31 -35.31 11.30
CA ALA A 18 3.57 -36.29 10.51
C ALA A 18 3.71 -35.92 9.03
N LEU A 19 4.65 -36.58 8.34
CA LEU A 19 4.73 -36.58 6.89
C LEU A 19 3.63 -37.50 6.33
N THR A 20 2.61 -36.93 5.71
CA THR A 20 1.74 -37.67 4.79
C THR A 20 1.98 -37.17 3.37
N ALA A 21 2.83 -37.91 2.66
CA ALA A 21 2.96 -37.87 1.21
C ALA A 21 1.66 -38.37 0.57
N GLY A 22 1.08 -37.60 -0.35
CA GLY A 22 -0.18 -37.94 -1.00
C GLY A 22 -0.30 -37.34 -2.40
N CYS A 23 0.03 -38.17 -3.39
CA CYS A 23 -0.54 -38.26 -4.74
C CYS A 23 -0.37 -37.08 -5.71
N THR A 24 0.65 -37.28 -6.55
CA THR A 24 0.74 -36.94 -7.97
C THR A 24 -0.60 -36.85 -8.72
N GLY A 25 -0.96 -35.64 -9.15
CA GLY A 25 -1.97 -35.40 -10.18
C GLY A 25 -1.32 -34.71 -11.39
N ALA A 26 -0.99 -35.51 -12.41
CA ALA A 26 -0.50 -35.04 -13.70
C ALA A 26 -1.68 -34.78 -14.66
N GLY A 27 -1.66 -33.64 -15.34
CA GLY A 27 -2.56 -33.29 -16.45
C GLY A 27 -3.09 -31.86 -16.29
N ARG A 28 -2.98 -30.94 -17.23
CA ARG A 28 -2.66 -31.00 -18.67
C ARG A 28 -2.37 -29.53 -19.08
N PRO A 29 -1.43 -29.23 -19.98
CA PRO A 29 -1.22 -27.85 -20.44
C PRO A 29 -2.38 -27.45 -21.35
N ALA A 30 -3.15 -26.44 -20.94
CA ALA A 30 -4.06 -25.73 -21.84
C ALA A 30 -3.30 -24.58 -22.47
N GLU A 31 -2.74 -24.88 -23.64
CA GLU A 31 -2.15 -23.94 -24.58
C GLU A 31 -3.30 -23.09 -25.17
N GLY A 32 -3.49 -21.90 -24.59
CA GLY A 32 -4.47 -20.90 -25.02
C GLY A 32 -3.77 -19.71 -25.64
N THR A 33 -3.70 -19.71 -26.96
CA THR A 33 -3.14 -18.70 -27.87
C THR A 33 -3.51 -17.24 -27.49
N PRO A 34 -2.55 -16.31 -27.41
CA PRO A 34 -2.84 -14.88 -27.27
C PRO A 34 -3.32 -14.33 -28.62
N SER A 35 -4.52 -13.74 -28.64
CA SER A 35 -5.07 -13.13 -29.87
C SER A 35 -5.34 -11.64 -29.69
N ALA A 36 -4.51 -10.87 -30.39
CA ALA A 36 -4.72 -9.54 -30.98
C ALA A 36 -4.91 -8.33 -30.05
N SER A 37 -3.80 -7.60 -29.89
CA SER A 37 -3.77 -6.14 -29.70
C SER A 37 -4.46 -5.43 -30.86
N THR A 38 -5.37 -4.50 -30.55
CA THR A 38 -5.77 -3.43 -31.47
C THR A 38 -5.43 -2.09 -30.83
N THR A 39 -4.37 -1.47 -31.35
CA THR A 39 -3.93 -0.11 -31.04
C THR A 39 -4.86 0.90 -31.72
N PRO A 40 -5.51 1.82 -30.99
CA PRO A 40 -6.08 3.01 -31.62
C PRO A 40 -4.96 4.01 -31.94
N GLU A 41 -4.75 4.22 -33.24
CA GLU A 41 -3.95 5.30 -33.82
C GLU A 41 -4.71 6.62 -33.65
N VAL A 42 -4.21 7.53 -32.80
CA VAL A 42 -4.75 8.89 -32.70
C VAL A 42 -3.86 9.83 -33.48
N THR A 43 -4.27 10.11 -34.72
CA THR A 43 -3.71 11.13 -35.60
C THR A 43 -4.11 12.52 -35.09
N SER A 44 -3.13 13.27 -34.56
CA SER A 44 -3.32 14.65 -34.14
C SER A 44 -2.85 15.60 -35.23
N THR A 45 -3.80 16.28 -35.87
CA THR A 45 -3.58 17.37 -36.85
C THR A 45 -3.39 18.69 -36.10
N PRO A 46 -2.28 19.44 -36.28
CA PRO A 46 -2.22 20.83 -35.81
C PRO A 46 -2.44 21.80 -36.98
N THR A 47 -3.54 22.58 -36.93
CA THR A 47 -3.71 23.80 -37.76
C THR A 47 -4.59 24.81 -37.03
N ALA A 48 -4.00 25.92 -36.58
CA ALA A 48 -4.37 27.27 -37.02
C ALA A 48 -3.62 28.34 -36.19
N THR A 49 -2.84 29.14 -36.90
CA THR A 49 -2.25 30.41 -36.44
C THR A 49 -3.28 31.53 -36.56
N PRO A 50 -3.42 32.39 -35.53
CA PRO A 50 -3.78 33.78 -35.78
C PRO A 50 -2.69 34.76 -35.35
N THR A 51 -2.31 35.57 -36.33
CA THR A 51 -1.51 36.80 -36.26
C THR A 51 -2.27 37.91 -35.53
N GLY A 52 -1.62 38.58 -34.58
CA GLY A 52 -2.06 39.84 -33.97
C GLY A 52 -0.86 40.64 -33.45
N ALA A 53 -0.72 41.87 -33.95
CA ALA A 53 0.47 42.73 -33.85
C ALA A 53 0.42 43.71 -32.63
N PRO A 54 1.26 44.76 -32.53
CA PRO A 54 2.25 44.95 -31.46
C PRO A 54 1.82 45.97 -30.38
N GLY A 55 2.19 45.70 -29.13
CA GLY A 55 1.96 46.59 -27.99
C GLY A 55 3.25 46.89 -27.22
N THR A 56 3.80 48.07 -27.49
CA THR A 56 4.55 48.98 -26.62
C THR A 56 5.03 48.49 -25.24
N GLY A 57 6.35 48.31 -25.14
CA GLY A 57 7.19 48.90 -24.09
C GLY A 57 6.83 48.66 -22.62
N ALA A 58 7.47 47.66 -22.03
CA ALA A 58 7.93 47.73 -20.65
C ALA A 58 9.29 47.03 -20.55
N THR A 59 10.34 47.80 -20.28
CA THR A 59 11.63 47.28 -19.81
C THR A 59 11.36 46.62 -18.46
N THR A 60 11.14 45.32 -18.46
CA THR A 60 11.15 44.50 -17.23
C THR A 60 12.60 44.12 -16.96
N GLU A 61 13.11 44.67 -15.88
CA GLU A 61 14.32 44.22 -15.17
C GLU A 61 14.36 42.68 -15.15
N PRO A 62 15.47 42.03 -15.52
CA PRO A 62 15.53 40.58 -15.52
C PRO A 62 15.31 40.07 -14.09
N LEU A 63 14.15 39.44 -13.85
CA LEU A 63 13.97 38.63 -12.65
C LEU A 63 15.11 37.60 -12.64
N PRO A 64 15.82 37.40 -11.53
CA PRO A 64 16.75 36.30 -11.42
C PRO A 64 15.99 35.01 -11.71
N SER A 65 16.39 34.33 -12.78
CA SER A 65 15.95 32.97 -13.10
C SER A 65 16.32 32.11 -11.88
N ALA A 66 15.31 31.75 -11.09
CA ALA A 66 15.50 30.72 -10.08
C ALA A 66 15.91 29.46 -10.83
N ALA A 67 17.15 29.03 -10.63
CA ALA A 67 17.60 27.72 -11.08
C ALA A 67 16.59 26.67 -10.59
N PRO A 68 16.32 25.60 -11.36
CA PRO A 68 15.58 24.45 -10.84
C PRO A 68 16.24 24.02 -9.53
N GLY A 69 15.56 24.25 -8.40
CA GLY A 69 16.04 23.78 -7.11
C GLY A 69 16.14 22.27 -7.14
N ASP A 70 17.20 21.73 -6.55
CA ASP A 70 17.32 20.28 -6.35
C ASP A 70 16.03 19.74 -5.71
N PRO A 71 15.52 18.57 -6.15
CA PRO A 71 14.35 17.98 -5.53
C PRO A 71 14.59 17.81 -4.03
N ALA A 72 13.64 18.30 -3.23
CA ALA A 72 13.70 18.18 -1.78
C ALA A 72 13.86 16.69 -1.41
N SER A 73 14.84 16.39 -0.55
CA SER A 73 14.99 15.03 -0.02
C SER A 73 13.76 14.64 0.79
N PRO A 74 13.31 13.38 0.70
CA PRO A 74 12.15 12.92 1.47
C PRO A 74 12.41 13.02 2.98
N PRO A 75 11.36 13.18 3.79
CA PRO A 75 11.48 13.17 5.25
C PRO A 75 12.06 11.83 5.73
N VAL A 76 12.81 11.87 6.83
CA VAL A 76 13.44 10.70 7.46
C VAL A 76 12.90 10.55 8.88
N ALA A 77 12.53 9.33 9.26
CA ALA A 77 12.06 8.99 10.59
C ALA A 77 13.20 9.04 11.61
N GLY A 78 12.86 9.07 12.91
CA GLY A 78 13.85 9.17 13.99
C GLY A 78 14.85 8.01 14.06
N ASP A 79 14.59 6.93 13.35
CA ASP A 79 15.43 5.73 13.23
C ASP A 79 16.23 5.64 11.92
N GLY A 80 16.18 6.70 11.08
CA GLY A 80 16.95 6.78 9.84
C GLY A 80 16.26 6.20 8.60
N ARG A 81 15.03 5.69 8.72
CA ARG A 81 14.25 5.20 7.57
C ARG A 81 13.56 6.33 6.82
N ALA A 82 13.38 6.19 5.51
CA ALA A 82 12.62 7.13 4.71
C ALA A 82 11.14 7.09 5.12
N VAL A 83 10.52 8.28 5.23
CA VAL A 83 9.09 8.40 5.46
C VAL A 83 8.41 8.56 4.10
N VAL A 84 7.54 7.60 3.77
CA VAL A 84 6.69 7.63 2.56
C VAL A 84 5.22 7.58 2.94
N GLU A 85 4.33 7.65 1.96
CA GLU A 85 2.88 7.55 2.15
C GLU A 85 2.36 6.20 1.65
N VAL A 86 1.40 5.62 2.39
CA VAL A 86 0.61 4.50 1.87
C VAL A 86 -0.62 5.05 1.15
N THR A 87 -0.78 4.69 -0.12
CA THR A 87 -2.02 4.96 -0.85
C THR A 87 -2.96 3.77 -0.67
N ILE A 88 -4.09 3.99 0.00
CA ILE A 88 -5.18 3.01 0.04
C ILE A 88 -5.93 3.07 -1.30
N SER A 89 -5.96 1.94 -2.01
CA SER A 89 -6.70 1.79 -3.27
C SER A 89 -8.13 1.32 -3.05
N PHE A 90 -8.38 0.60 -1.96
CA PHE A 90 -9.71 0.15 -1.56
C PHE A 90 -9.80 -0.01 -0.04
N ALA A 91 -10.92 0.37 0.54
CA ALA A 91 -11.31 0.03 1.90
C ALA A 91 -12.84 -0.09 1.97
N GLY A 92 -13.36 -1.23 2.38
CA GLY A 92 -14.81 -1.45 2.35
C GLY A 92 -15.24 -2.79 2.93
N TRP A 93 -16.55 -2.88 3.21
CA TRP A 93 -17.19 -4.15 3.53
C TRP A 93 -17.41 -4.99 2.28
N GLN A 94 -17.10 -6.28 2.37
CA GLN A 94 -17.36 -7.28 1.33
C GLN A 94 -18.43 -8.25 1.82
N ALA A 95 -19.60 -8.24 1.17
CA ALA A 95 -20.74 -9.03 1.60
C ALA A 95 -20.49 -10.55 1.44
N GLU A 96 -19.83 -10.95 0.35
CA GLU A 96 -19.53 -12.34 0.03
C GLU A 96 -18.55 -12.96 1.04
N ALA A 97 -17.53 -12.18 1.45
CA ALA A 97 -16.53 -12.61 2.43
C ALA A 97 -16.99 -12.39 3.88
N SER A 98 -18.04 -11.59 4.10
CA SER A 98 -18.46 -11.12 5.43
C SER A 98 -17.27 -10.55 6.22
N ALA A 99 -16.58 -9.59 5.61
CA ALA A 99 -15.34 -9.02 6.14
C ALA A 99 -15.15 -7.57 5.67
N VAL A 100 -14.38 -6.80 6.44
CA VAL A 100 -13.77 -5.57 5.94
C VAL A 100 -12.49 -5.94 5.19
N GLU A 101 -12.38 -5.49 3.93
CA GLU A 101 -11.18 -5.63 3.13
C GLU A 101 -10.54 -4.28 2.85
N VAL A 102 -9.21 -4.23 2.95
CA VAL A 102 -8.40 -3.06 2.64
C VAL A 102 -7.22 -3.48 1.78
N SER A 103 -6.94 -2.72 0.73
CA SER A 103 -5.74 -2.85 -0.09
C SER A 103 -5.09 -1.50 -0.36
N GLY A 104 -3.78 -1.52 -0.57
CA GLY A 104 -3.00 -0.33 -0.83
C GLY A 104 -1.57 -0.65 -1.23
N PHE A 105 -0.78 0.39 -1.45
CA PHE A 105 0.62 0.28 -1.88
C PHE A 105 1.46 1.48 -1.42
N VAL A 106 2.79 1.31 -1.45
CA VAL A 106 3.78 2.38 -1.24
C VAL A 106 4.60 2.62 -2.51
N PRO A 107 5.06 3.85 -2.78
CA PRO A 107 5.79 4.22 -4.00
C PRO A 107 7.29 3.88 -3.92
N VAL A 108 7.63 2.72 -3.35
CA VAL A 108 9.00 2.17 -3.25
C VAL A 108 8.98 0.69 -3.57
N VAL A 109 10.09 0.12 -4.04
CA VAL A 109 10.21 -1.32 -4.33
C VAL A 109 11.14 -1.96 -3.31
N GLU A 110 10.58 -2.71 -2.38
CA GLU A 110 11.29 -3.30 -1.24
C GLU A 110 10.75 -4.72 -0.96
N SER A 111 11.66 -5.68 -0.76
CA SER A 111 11.30 -7.11 -0.65
C SER A 111 11.03 -7.60 0.77
N ASP A 112 11.35 -6.79 1.78
CA ASP A 112 11.24 -7.08 3.21
C ASP A 112 10.09 -6.31 3.90
N GLY A 113 9.15 -5.80 3.10
CA GLY A 113 8.03 -5.01 3.58
C GLY A 113 7.00 -5.83 4.39
N LEU A 114 6.46 -5.22 5.43
CA LEU A 114 5.32 -5.70 6.20
C LEU A 114 4.22 -4.65 6.18
N CYS A 115 3.00 -5.06 5.84
CA CYS A 115 1.82 -4.22 5.92
C CYS A 115 0.98 -4.58 7.13
N ARG A 116 0.52 -3.57 7.86
CA ARG A 116 -0.36 -3.70 9.02
C ARG A 116 -1.60 -2.86 8.83
N LEU A 117 -2.77 -3.50 8.84
CA LEU A 117 -4.05 -2.82 8.90
C LEU A 117 -4.47 -2.71 10.36
N VAL A 118 -4.93 -1.51 10.74
CA VAL A 118 -5.62 -1.25 12.00
C VAL A 118 -7.01 -0.73 11.68
N LEU A 119 -8.02 -1.39 12.23
CA LEU A 119 -9.40 -0.91 12.28
C LEU A 119 -9.68 -0.45 13.71
N SER A 120 -10.11 0.80 13.88
CA SER A 120 -10.51 1.35 15.18
C SER A 120 -11.93 1.91 15.17
N SER A 121 -12.65 1.73 16.27
CA SER A 121 -13.99 2.29 16.51
C SER A 121 -14.17 2.61 18.00
N ALA A 122 -15.36 3.08 18.38
CA ALA A 122 -15.71 3.25 19.79
C ALA A 122 -15.74 1.92 20.57
N ALA A 123 -15.88 0.78 19.88
CA ALA A 123 -15.93 -0.55 20.49
C ALA A 123 -14.53 -1.13 20.75
N GLY A 124 -13.50 -0.66 20.05
CA GLY A 124 -12.13 -1.13 20.22
C GLY A 124 -11.27 -1.00 18.98
N GLU A 125 -10.16 -1.74 18.97
CA GLU A 125 -9.20 -1.80 17.89
C GLU A 125 -8.94 -3.26 17.51
N VAL A 126 -8.87 -3.53 16.20
CA VAL A 126 -8.49 -4.82 15.62
C VAL A 126 -7.35 -4.57 14.63
N ALA A 127 -6.36 -5.47 14.60
CA ALA A 127 -5.22 -5.34 13.70
C ALA A 127 -4.84 -6.66 13.06
N VAL A 128 -4.48 -6.61 11.78
CA VAL A 128 -3.98 -7.74 11.00
C VAL A 128 -2.75 -7.33 10.22
N GLU A 129 -1.86 -8.29 9.95
CA GLU A 129 -0.59 -8.06 9.27
C GLU A 129 -0.38 -9.07 8.15
N GLN A 130 0.33 -8.65 7.11
CA GLN A 130 0.86 -9.56 6.10
C GLN A 130 2.14 -9.02 5.46
N ALA A 131 2.90 -9.94 4.85
CA ALA A 131 4.04 -9.56 4.03
C ALA A 131 3.60 -8.75 2.82
N ALA A 132 4.33 -7.67 2.55
CA ALA A 132 4.13 -6.87 1.35
C ALA A 132 4.82 -7.54 0.16
N THR A 133 4.30 -7.32 -1.05
CA THR A 133 4.84 -7.90 -2.29
C THR A 133 5.41 -6.80 -3.17
N PRO A 134 6.72 -6.81 -3.48
CA PRO A 134 7.30 -5.86 -4.43
C PRO A 134 6.74 -6.07 -5.84
N ASP A 135 6.42 -4.97 -6.52
CA ASP A 135 5.99 -4.89 -7.92
C ASP A 135 7.00 -4.00 -8.70
N ALA A 136 6.78 -3.77 -9.99
CA ALA A 136 7.71 -3.10 -10.90
C ALA A 136 8.15 -1.70 -10.44
N SER A 137 7.28 -0.96 -9.76
CA SER A 137 7.55 0.41 -9.28
C SER A 137 6.98 0.73 -7.89
N THR A 138 6.30 -0.22 -7.27
CA THR A 138 5.64 -0.05 -5.96
C THR A 138 5.82 -1.31 -5.13
N THR A 139 5.43 -1.25 -3.87
CA THR A 139 5.28 -2.43 -3.03
C THR A 139 3.83 -2.51 -2.59
N SER A 140 3.18 -3.61 -2.95
CA SER A 140 1.76 -3.85 -2.71
C SER A 140 1.54 -4.48 -1.34
N CYS A 141 0.53 -4.00 -0.62
CA CYS A 141 0.08 -4.60 0.63
C CYS A 141 -0.91 -5.75 0.42
N GLY A 142 -1.25 -6.11 -0.82
CA GLY A 142 -2.25 -7.14 -1.09
C GLY A 142 -3.62 -6.80 -0.49
N TRP A 143 -4.40 -7.84 -0.18
CA TRP A 143 -5.70 -7.73 0.47
C TRP A 143 -5.59 -8.11 1.94
N LEU A 144 -5.80 -7.15 2.85
CA LEU A 144 -5.93 -7.41 4.28
C LEU A 144 -7.42 -7.54 4.60
N SER A 145 -7.80 -8.63 5.27
CA SER A 145 -9.20 -8.95 5.54
C SER A 145 -9.41 -9.14 7.04
N VAL A 146 -10.43 -8.49 7.59
CA VAL A 146 -10.85 -8.64 8.99
C VAL A 146 -12.30 -9.16 9.02
N PRO A 147 -12.53 -10.37 9.54
CA PRO A 147 -13.85 -11.01 9.49
C PRO A 147 -14.86 -10.30 10.39
N ALA A 148 -16.14 -10.39 10.02
CA ALA A 148 -17.26 -9.81 10.77
C ALA A 148 -17.26 -10.14 12.27
N GLY A 149 -16.86 -11.36 12.63
CA GLY A 149 -16.88 -11.83 14.02
C GLY A 149 -15.91 -11.08 14.95
N GLU A 150 -14.96 -10.33 14.40
CA GLU A 150 -14.03 -9.49 15.15
C GLU A 150 -14.49 -8.03 15.25
N LEU A 151 -15.54 -7.66 14.51
CA LEU A 151 -16.01 -6.29 14.36
C LEU A 151 -17.44 -6.16 14.91
N SER A 152 -17.71 -5.08 15.63
CA SER A 152 -19.07 -4.63 15.88
C SER A 152 -19.62 -3.89 14.67
N THR A 153 -20.94 -3.81 14.56
CA THR A 153 -21.60 -2.99 13.53
C THR A 153 -21.31 -1.49 13.73
N GLY A 154 -21.36 -0.72 12.65
CA GLY A 154 -21.13 0.73 12.63
C GLY A 154 -19.84 1.15 11.93
N THR A 155 -19.48 2.42 12.10
CA THR A 155 -18.32 3.03 11.44
C THR A 155 -17.01 2.64 12.12
N TRP A 156 -16.09 2.10 11.32
CA TRP A 156 -14.70 1.85 11.68
C TRP A 156 -13.78 2.78 10.90
N THR A 157 -12.61 3.09 11.47
CA THR A 157 -11.56 3.84 10.80
C THR A 157 -10.41 2.90 10.46
N ALA A 158 -10.12 2.75 9.17
CA ALA A 158 -9.00 1.98 8.65
C ALA A 158 -7.75 2.85 8.51
N VAL A 159 -6.64 2.35 9.04
CA VAL A 159 -5.29 2.89 8.81
C VAL A 159 -4.40 1.74 8.38
N LEU A 160 -3.78 1.87 7.20
CA LEU A 160 -2.83 0.92 6.67
C LEU A 160 -1.42 1.49 6.83
N SER A 161 -0.54 0.75 7.50
CA SER A 161 0.86 1.11 7.63
C SER A 161 1.76 0.11 6.94
N TYR A 162 2.95 0.59 6.57
CA TYR A 162 4.00 -0.18 5.94
C TYR A 162 5.31 0.03 6.69
N THR A 163 6.09 -1.03 6.84
CA THR A 163 7.43 -0.98 7.42
C THR A 163 8.38 -1.92 6.69
N SER A 164 9.62 -1.47 6.50
CA SER A 164 10.74 -2.28 6.04
C SER A 164 12.04 -1.86 6.76
N GLY A 165 13.17 -2.40 6.35
CA GLY A 165 14.49 -1.93 6.79
C GLY A 165 14.85 -0.53 6.30
N ALA A 166 14.23 -0.04 5.22
CA ALA A 166 14.58 1.24 4.59
C ALA A 166 13.49 2.31 4.69
N SER A 167 12.22 1.91 4.82
CA SER A 167 11.07 2.81 4.73
C SER A 167 10.03 2.55 5.82
N VAL A 168 9.32 3.62 6.20
CA VAL A 168 8.11 3.57 7.01
C VAL A 168 7.02 4.43 6.38
N ALA A 169 5.77 3.98 6.49
CA ALA A 169 4.65 4.71 5.94
C ALA A 169 3.36 4.47 6.73
N SER A 170 2.46 5.44 6.64
CA SER A 170 1.08 5.33 7.12
C SER A 170 0.16 5.96 6.10
N SER A 171 -1.03 5.39 5.94
CA SER A 171 -2.09 5.99 5.14
C SER A 171 -2.74 7.14 5.89
N THR A 172 -3.49 7.95 5.15
CA THR A 172 -4.58 8.72 5.74
C THR A 172 -5.67 7.78 6.29
N PRO A 173 -6.37 8.13 7.38
CA PRO A 173 -7.46 7.30 7.90
C PRO A 173 -8.67 7.30 6.96
N VAL A 174 -9.24 6.12 6.71
CA VAL A 174 -10.40 5.93 5.82
C VAL A 174 -11.58 5.32 6.59
N PRO A 175 -12.76 5.94 6.60
CA PRO A 175 -13.93 5.34 7.24
C PRO A 175 -14.47 4.14 6.43
N VAL A 176 -14.89 3.09 7.13
CA VAL A 176 -15.52 1.89 6.58
C VAL A 176 -16.77 1.58 7.40
N GLU A 177 -17.88 1.30 6.73
CA GLU A 177 -19.13 0.91 7.39
C GLU A 177 -19.24 -0.61 7.49
N VAL A 178 -19.48 -1.11 8.71
CA VAL A 178 -19.78 -2.52 8.98
C VAL A 178 -21.29 -2.68 9.19
N PRO A 179 -22.00 -3.47 8.36
CA PRO A 179 -23.45 -3.66 8.45
C PRO A 179 -23.94 -4.30 9.76
#